data_AF-A0A402A1N6-F1
#
_entry.id   AF-A0A402A1N6-F1
#
_cell.length_a   1.000
_cell.length_b   1.000
_cell.length_c   1.000
_cell.angle_alpha   90.00
_cell.angle_beta   90.00
_cell.angle_gamma   90.00
#
_symmetry.space_group_name_H-M   'P 1'
#
loop_
_entity.id
_entity.type
_entity.pdbx_description
1 polymer ?
#
loop_
_entity_poly.entity_id
_entity_poly.type
_entity_poly.pdbx_seq_one_letter_code
_entity_poly.pdbx_strand_id
1 'polypeptide(L)'
;MEPTNSWPGKQQKPLVHLNRRRKPQFKPAFHLAMGDSDPQTAPEDDQKVGNPTTEKSALQEMTPSHAFTERETQKSPTVPLQSVVSQQPQIHTNQSLSQSALDPAQTILDTIDTQTTHALPLLPQTEPFQKPWPMSRGKAFFLISLLCLIVLQFFSTGANDFIGPRGWGIVLSGTQENTDKNLIKKITQQLQPQNGTPTTLTPQQYIDQIISRMSLDQKLGQMMLIQFIGPDYSLDLNAMISQYGVGAALIFTANQNVASKTQLTNLTRQMQQNAPIPMLLAIDQEGGKVDRLVTIDDPRPSAAKIAATGDPEQAKAAGMQDAQDLSQYGLNVNLAPVVDVDTSNASIIHTEYRAFGKTADEVTQMAGAYLNGLQQSGKVFGTLKHFPGLGHVNGDPHRQITHLSLSPDTLQQVDWAPYRNLIQQGNVHAIMVTHEFLTQIDTQLPSSLSSKIVQGILRDQMGFKGVIMTDSLTMDGITNLYTPGQAAALAIEAGSDLLMGASSPTALQQMIDGIKDAINAGTISQQRIDESVRRLLQMKYDLGLLPLPRQ
;
A
#
# COMPACT_ATOMS: atom_id res chain seq x y z
N MET A 1 50.24 4.93 50.12
CA MET A 1 51.13 4.87 48.94
C MET A 1 50.95 3.51 48.31
N GLU A 2 50.80 3.49 46.99
CA GLU A 2 50.16 2.46 46.16
C GLU A 2 50.71 1.03 46.28
N PRO A 3 49.90 0.00 45.95
CA PRO A 3 50.36 -1.32 45.60
C PRO A 3 50.45 -1.55 44.08
N THR A 4 51.30 -2.52 43.75
CA THR A 4 51.73 -2.97 42.43
C THR A 4 50.78 -3.93 41.70
N ASN A 5 50.90 -3.92 40.36
CA ASN A 5 50.79 -5.01 39.38
C ASN A 5 49.43 -5.69 39.09
N SER A 6 48.96 -5.56 37.84
CA SER A 6 48.99 -6.65 36.83
C SER A 6 48.24 -6.27 35.53
N TRP A 7 48.88 -6.48 34.38
CA TRP A 7 48.29 -6.52 33.01
C TRP A 7 47.75 -7.96 32.72
N PRO A 8 46.88 -8.26 31.71
CA PRO A 8 47.08 -7.87 30.31
C PRO A 8 45.85 -7.70 29.37
N GLY A 9 46.09 -7.00 28.25
CA GLY A 9 45.76 -7.50 26.92
C GLY A 9 44.47 -7.02 26.25
N LYS A 10 44.57 -6.05 25.33
CA LYS A 10 43.72 -6.00 24.13
C LYS A 10 44.52 -5.56 22.90
N GLN A 11 44.41 -6.38 21.87
CA GLN A 11 45.05 -6.28 20.56
C GLN A 11 44.60 -5.03 19.80
N GLN A 12 45.57 -4.41 19.13
CA GLN A 12 45.37 -3.38 18.11
C GLN A 12 44.78 -3.97 16.82
N LYS A 13 43.87 -3.23 16.18
CA LYS A 13 43.69 -3.19 14.72
C LYS A 13 43.31 -1.77 14.27
N PRO A 14 43.59 -1.40 13.02
CA PRO A 14 44.19 -0.10 12.69
C PRO A 14 43.19 1.01 12.37
N LEU A 15 43.61 2.23 12.69
CA LEU A 15 43.02 3.50 12.25
C LEU A 15 43.14 3.64 10.72
N VAL A 16 42.01 3.76 10.03
CA VAL A 16 41.94 4.31 8.68
C VAL A 16 41.56 5.78 8.79
N HIS A 17 42.54 6.65 8.54
CA HIS A 17 42.33 8.08 8.33
C HIS A 17 41.48 8.31 7.08
N LEU A 18 40.28 8.88 7.22
CA LEU A 18 39.58 9.51 6.10
C LEU A 18 39.71 11.03 6.15
N ASN A 19 40.38 11.52 5.11
CA ASN A 19 40.56 12.91 4.73
C ASN A 19 39.22 13.66 4.67
N ARG A 20 39.10 14.73 5.46
CA ARG A 20 38.15 15.83 5.20
C ARG A 20 38.50 16.47 3.85
N ARG A 21 37.68 16.24 2.82
CA ARG A 21 37.72 17.04 1.59
C ARG A 21 36.53 18.00 1.54
N ARG A 22 36.86 19.19 1.03
CA ARG A 22 36.10 20.44 1.00
C ARG A 22 34.84 20.31 0.14
N LYS A 23 33.77 20.99 0.58
CA LYS A 23 32.54 21.24 -0.17
C LYS A 23 32.84 21.96 -1.50
N PRO A 24 32.26 21.54 -2.65
CA PRO A 24 32.22 22.40 -3.82
C PRO A 24 31.05 23.40 -3.69
N GLN A 25 31.35 24.69 -3.85
CA GLN A 25 30.38 25.75 -4.10
C GLN A 25 29.85 25.57 -5.53
N PHE A 26 28.56 25.30 -5.68
CA PHE A 26 27.86 25.47 -6.95
C PHE A 26 27.35 26.90 -7.06
N LYS A 27 27.82 27.63 -8.08
CA LYS A 27 27.24 28.89 -8.54
C LYS A 27 26.15 28.58 -9.57
N PRO A 28 24.96 29.19 -9.51
CA PRO A 28 24.04 29.18 -10.64
C PRO A 28 24.42 30.32 -11.59
N ALA A 29 24.62 30.00 -12.86
CA ALA A 29 24.71 30.97 -13.95
C ALA A 29 23.66 30.59 -15.00
N PHE A 30 22.54 31.30 -15.01
CA PHE A 30 21.68 31.43 -16.19
C PHE A 30 21.25 32.89 -16.28
N HIS A 31 21.74 33.56 -17.33
CA HIS A 31 21.30 34.87 -17.78
C HIS A 31 19.95 34.72 -18.47
N LEU A 32 18.94 35.41 -17.95
CA LEU A 32 17.72 35.77 -18.66
C LEU A 32 18.05 36.95 -19.58
N ALA A 33 17.88 36.77 -20.89
CA ALA A 33 17.78 37.88 -21.83
C ALA A 33 16.38 38.46 -21.70
N MET A 34 16.29 39.67 -21.14
CA MET A 34 15.09 40.51 -21.18
C MET A 34 15.04 41.19 -22.56
N GLY A 35 13.93 40.99 -23.27
CA GLY A 35 13.54 41.80 -24.41
C GLY A 35 12.29 42.57 -24.03
N ASP A 36 12.47 43.87 -23.78
CA ASP A 36 11.39 44.85 -23.62
C ASP A 36 10.69 45.09 -24.96
N SER A 37 9.36 45.01 -24.99
CA SER A 37 8.53 45.91 -25.80
C SER A 37 7.05 45.78 -25.44
N ASP A 38 6.51 46.84 -24.87
CA ASP A 38 5.09 47.24 -24.92
C ASP A 38 5.10 48.79 -24.79
N PRO A 39 4.03 49.56 -25.11
CA PRO A 39 2.73 49.18 -25.67
C PRO A 39 2.25 50.12 -26.82
N GLN A 40 1.18 49.77 -27.55
CA GLN A 40 0.28 50.78 -28.12
C GLN A 40 -1.10 50.25 -28.55
N THR A 41 -2.12 50.71 -27.80
CA THR A 41 -3.42 51.27 -28.22
C THR A 41 -4.36 50.52 -29.17
N ALA A 42 -5.57 50.27 -28.65
CA ALA A 42 -6.83 50.01 -29.36
C ALA A 42 -7.25 51.19 -30.28
N PRO A 43 -8.30 51.01 -31.10
CA PRO A 43 -9.64 51.34 -30.59
C PRO A 43 -10.77 50.38 -31.02
N GLU A 44 -11.85 50.54 -30.27
CA GLU A 44 -13.22 50.04 -30.41
C GLU A 44 -13.84 50.35 -31.78
N ASP A 45 -14.75 49.48 -32.25
CA ASP A 45 -16.03 49.98 -32.76
C ASP A 45 -17.15 48.94 -32.64
N ASP A 46 -18.35 49.47 -32.58
CA ASP A 46 -19.50 49.04 -31.79
C ASP A 46 -20.65 48.50 -32.69
N GLN A 47 -21.62 47.82 -32.06
CA GLN A 47 -23.03 47.63 -32.51
C GLN A 47 -23.32 46.62 -33.65
N LYS A 48 -24.45 45.88 -33.69
CA LYS A 48 -25.64 45.68 -32.84
C LYS A 48 -26.46 44.51 -33.43
N VAL A 49 -27.19 43.82 -32.54
CA VAL A 49 -28.61 43.38 -32.65
C VAL A 49 -29.02 42.43 -33.79
N GLY A 50 -29.64 41.31 -33.38
CA GLY A 50 -30.70 40.67 -34.16
C GLY A 50 -30.88 39.18 -33.88
N ASN A 51 -31.69 38.84 -32.88
CA ASN A 51 -32.34 37.53 -32.78
C ASN A 51 -33.81 37.74 -33.21
N PRO A 52 -34.41 36.83 -33.99
CA PRO A 52 -35.55 36.11 -33.42
C PRO A 52 -35.73 34.65 -33.91
N THR A 53 -36.03 33.79 -32.94
CA THR A 53 -37.06 32.72 -32.89
C THR A 53 -37.51 31.91 -34.13
N THR A 54 -37.50 30.58 -33.91
CA THR A 54 -38.46 29.51 -34.32
C THR A 54 -38.72 29.22 -35.80
N GLU A 55 -38.43 27.97 -36.20
CA GLU A 55 -39.41 27.12 -36.90
C GLU A 55 -39.11 25.62 -36.82
N LYS A 56 -40.19 24.83 -36.74
CA LYS A 56 -40.26 23.36 -36.75
C LYS A 56 -40.37 22.84 -38.19
N SER A 57 -39.76 21.69 -38.49
CA SER A 57 -40.25 20.58 -39.34
C SER A 57 -39.04 19.78 -39.82
N ALA A 58 -38.89 18.47 -39.59
CA ALA A 58 -39.68 17.31 -40.00
C ALA A 58 -38.85 16.48 -41.00
N LEU A 59 -38.59 15.23 -40.61
CA LEU A 59 -38.51 14.01 -41.41
C LEU A 59 -37.99 14.10 -42.86
N GLN A 60 -36.85 13.44 -43.11
CA GLN A 60 -36.81 12.46 -44.21
C GLN A 60 -35.68 11.44 -44.04
N GLU A 61 -36.09 10.17 -43.98
CA GLU A 61 -35.28 8.99 -44.23
C GLU A 61 -34.69 9.05 -45.64
N MET A 62 -33.47 8.54 -45.82
CA MET A 62 -33.02 7.91 -47.06
C MET A 62 -31.80 7.03 -46.80
N THR A 63 -32.03 5.72 -46.73
CA THR A 63 -31.05 4.72 -47.19
C THR A 63 -31.09 4.67 -48.71
N PRO A 64 -30.02 4.18 -49.36
CA PRO A 64 -30.23 2.94 -50.10
C PRO A 64 -29.11 1.91 -49.97
N SER A 65 -29.56 0.67 -49.96
CA SER A 65 -28.83 -0.57 -50.21
C SER A 65 -28.31 -0.63 -51.66
N HIS A 66 -27.13 -1.23 -51.85
CA HIS A 66 -26.90 -2.13 -52.99
C HIS A 66 -25.86 -3.20 -52.63
N ALA A 67 -26.32 -4.45 -52.63
CA ALA A 67 -25.54 -5.66 -52.81
C ALA A 67 -25.54 -6.05 -54.30
N PHE A 68 -24.46 -6.69 -54.81
CA PHE A 68 -24.51 -7.75 -55.83
C PHE A 68 -23.14 -8.48 -55.95
N THR A 69 -23.11 -9.70 -55.37
CA THR A 69 -22.67 -11.02 -55.89
C THR A 69 -21.42 -11.25 -56.80
N GLU A 70 -20.54 -12.13 -56.28
CA GLU A 70 -19.93 -13.37 -56.84
C GLU A 70 -19.35 -13.51 -58.27
N ARG A 71 -18.07 -13.91 -58.35
CA ARG A 71 -17.52 -15.22 -58.87
C ARG A 71 -15.97 -15.21 -58.80
N GLU A 72 -15.31 -16.16 -58.11
CA GLU A 72 -14.63 -17.38 -58.62
C GLU A 72 -13.59 -17.14 -59.74
N THR A 73 -12.34 -17.64 -59.79
CA THR A 73 -11.55 -18.73 -59.16
C THR A 73 -10.05 -18.56 -59.51
N GLN A 74 -9.12 -19.09 -58.69
CA GLN A 74 -7.86 -19.84 -59.03
C GLN A 74 -6.89 -19.85 -57.82
N LYS A 75 -6.76 -20.95 -57.06
CA LYS A 75 -5.88 -22.14 -57.19
C LYS A 75 -4.36 -21.91 -57.02
N SER A 76 -3.82 -22.35 -55.87
CA SER A 76 -2.69 -23.30 -55.68
C SER A 76 -2.05 -23.15 -54.28
N PRO A 77 -1.28 -24.14 -53.76
CA PRO A 77 -1.51 -25.57 -53.73
C PRO A 77 -1.40 -26.17 -52.31
N THR A 78 -2.02 -27.32 -52.12
CA THR A 78 -1.99 -28.19 -50.93
C THR A 78 -0.73 -29.05 -50.90
N VAL A 79 -0.15 -29.21 -49.69
CA VAL A 79 0.93 -30.17 -49.36
C VAL A 79 0.39 -31.13 -48.27
N PRO A 80 0.70 -32.44 -48.34
CA PRO A 80 -0.10 -33.48 -47.69
C PRO A 80 0.30 -33.76 -46.22
N LEU A 81 -0.70 -34.12 -45.42
CA LEU A 81 -0.54 -34.68 -44.07
C LEU A 81 -0.20 -36.18 -44.18
N GLN A 82 1.03 -36.53 -43.83
CA GLN A 82 1.42 -37.88 -43.44
C GLN A 82 1.42 -38.00 -41.91
N SER A 83 0.76 -39.07 -41.46
CA SER A 83 0.79 -39.65 -40.12
C SER A 83 2.22 -39.94 -39.63
N VAL A 84 2.50 -39.73 -38.33
CA VAL A 84 3.28 -40.62 -37.43
C VAL A 84 3.45 -39.96 -36.04
N VAL A 85 2.98 -40.70 -35.02
CA VAL A 85 3.49 -40.83 -33.64
C VAL A 85 3.36 -39.62 -32.68
N SER A 86 2.36 -39.72 -31.80
CA SER A 86 2.40 -39.13 -30.46
C SER A 86 3.15 -40.09 -29.53
N GLN A 87 4.22 -39.60 -28.90
CA GLN A 87 4.93 -40.30 -27.83
C GLN A 87 4.15 -40.17 -26.51
N GLN A 88 3.90 -41.31 -25.85
CA GLN A 88 3.50 -41.39 -24.45
C GLN A 88 4.70 -41.10 -23.54
N PRO A 89 4.52 -40.53 -22.33
CA PRO A 89 5.46 -40.70 -21.24
C PRO A 89 5.33 -42.11 -20.68
N GLN A 90 6.44 -42.85 -20.67
CA GLN A 90 6.55 -44.17 -20.06
C GLN A 90 6.45 -44.07 -18.53
N ILE A 91 5.53 -44.86 -17.98
CA ILE A 91 5.57 -45.31 -16.58
C ILE A 91 6.39 -46.61 -16.59
N HIS A 92 7.49 -46.61 -15.82
CA HIS A 92 8.24 -47.84 -15.57
C HIS A 92 7.40 -48.81 -14.75
N THR A 93 7.14 -49.96 -15.35
CA THR A 93 6.66 -51.18 -14.71
C THR A 93 7.79 -51.87 -13.96
N ASN A 94 7.46 -52.47 -12.82
CA ASN A 94 7.94 -53.79 -12.44
C ASN A 94 6.79 -54.58 -11.82
N GLN A 95 6.20 -55.44 -12.66
CA GLN A 95 5.61 -56.74 -12.31
C GLN A 95 6.69 -57.60 -11.60
N SER A 96 6.44 -58.58 -10.73
CA SER A 96 5.33 -59.49 -10.43
C SER A 96 5.68 -60.24 -9.13
N LEU A 97 4.87 -61.03 -8.42
CA LEU A 97 3.98 -62.14 -8.82
C LEU A 97 3.12 -62.56 -7.59
N SER A 98 1.81 -62.73 -7.80
CA SER A 98 0.88 -63.81 -7.33
C SER A 98 0.83 -64.22 -5.84
N GLN A 99 -0.27 -64.61 -5.16
CA GLN A 99 -1.54 -65.32 -5.43
C GLN A 99 -2.50 -64.96 -4.24
N SER A 100 -3.82 -65.17 -4.18
CA SER A 100 -4.85 -65.91 -4.92
C SER A 100 -6.23 -65.37 -4.50
N ALA A 101 -7.17 -65.40 -5.44
CA ALA A 101 -8.59 -65.08 -5.29
C ALA A 101 -9.38 -66.14 -4.51
N LEU A 102 -10.58 -65.78 -4.02
CA LEU A 102 -11.89 -66.31 -4.49
C LEU A 102 -13.03 -65.87 -3.55
N ASP A 103 -14.07 -65.26 -4.15
CA ASP A 103 -15.47 -65.21 -3.69
C ASP A 103 -16.21 -66.30 -4.49
N PRO A 104 -17.25 -67.02 -4.00
CA PRO A 104 -18.61 -66.46 -4.05
C PRO A 104 -19.66 -67.01 -3.04
N ALA A 105 -20.58 -66.11 -2.67
CA ALA A 105 -22.04 -66.25 -2.73
C ALA A 105 -22.85 -67.27 -1.89
N GLN A 106 -24.06 -66.76 -1.56
CA GLN A 106 -25.34 -67.42 -1.30
C GLN A 106 -25.80 -67.66 0.15
N THR A 107 -26.59 -66.67 0.62
CA THR A 107 -28.01 -66.78 1.02
C THR A 107 -28.41 -67.83 2.07
N ILE A 108 -29.17 -67.37 3.09
CA ILE A 108 -30.47 -67.89 3.57
C ILE A 108 -30.58 -67.95 5.12
N LEU A 109 -31.56 -67.19 5.61
CA LEU A 109 -32.45 -67.35 6.79
C LEU A 109 -31.97 -67.07 8.23
N ASP A 110 -32.73 -66.13 8.80
CA ASP A 110 -33.39 -66.16 10.10
C ASP A 110 -32.64 -65.75 11.38
N THR A 111 -32.94 -64.50 11.76
CA THR A 111 -33.61 -64.07 13.01
C THR A 111 -33.22 -64.77 14.32
N ILE A 112 -32.80 -63.96 15.31
CA ILE A 112 -33.36 -63.82 16.68
C ILE A 112 -32.26 -63.36 17.66
N ASP A 113 -32.46 -62.15 18.18
CA ASP A 113 -32.52 -61.78 19.60
C ASP A 113 -31.37 -62.13 20.59
N THR A 114 -31.45 -61.38 21.68
CA THR A 114 -30.49 -60.98 22.69
C THR A 114 -30.07 -62.04 23.73
N GLN A 115 -28.97 -61.68 24.42
CA GLN A 115 -28.48 -62.12 25.73
C GLN A 115 -27.65 -63.42 25.82
N THR A 116 -26.36 -63.30 26.17
CA THR A 116 -25.87 -63.49 27.56
C THR A 116 -24.34 -63.36 27.66
N THR A 117 -23.93 -62.47 28.58
CA THR A 117 -22.72 -62.42 29.42
C THR A 117 -21.50 -63.32 29.13
N HIS A 118 -20.34 -62.68 28.95
CA HIS A 118 -19.07 -63.19 29.48
C HIS A 118 -18.29 -62.06 30.20
N ALA A 119 -17.81 -62.39 31.40
CA ALA A 119 -17.18 -61.50 32.36
C ALA A 119 -15.75 -61.05 31.95
N LEU A 120 -15.38 -59.86 32.44
CA LEU A 120 -14.16 -59.09 32.19
C LEU A 120 -12.86 -59.79 32.65
N PRO A 121 -11.71 -59.56 31.97
CA PRO A 121 -10.40 -59.74 32.58
C PRO A 121 -10.08 -58.60 33.55
N LEU A 122 -9.50 -58.94 34.71
CA LEU A 122 -9.04 -58.01 35.74
C LEU A 122 -7.91 -57.10 35.23
N LEU A 123 -8.08 -55.78 35.38
CA LEU A 123 -7.03 -54.78 35.19
C LEU A 123 -6.00 -54.86 36.34
N PRO A 124 -4.71 -54.56 36.09
CA PRO A 124 -3.72 -54.45 37.15
C PRO A 124 -4.11 -53.38 38.16
N GLN A 125 -3.93 -53.68 39.45
CA GLN A 125 -4.13 -52.75 40.56
C GLN A 125 -3.32 -51.48 40.31
N THR A 126 -4.00 -50.33 40.33
CA THR A 126 -3.38 -49.01 40.24
C THR A 126 -2.50 -48.76 41.46
N GLU A 127 -1.21 -48.52 41.25
CA GLU A 127 -0.37 -47.80 42.22
C GLU A 127 -1.10 -46.51 42.64
N PRO A 128 -1.22 -46.20 43.94
CA PRO A 128 -1.89 -44.99 44.37
C PRO A 128 -1.18 -43.76 43.80
N PHE A 129 -1.96 -42.86 43.19
CA PHE A 129 -1.52 -41.56 42.68
C PHE A 129 -0.50 -40.93 43.63
N GLN A 130 0.70 -40.67 43.12
CA GLN A 130 1.69 -39.85 43.82
C GLN A 130 1.03 -38.53 44.22
N LYS A 131 1.16 -38.18 45.51
CA LYS A 131 0.61 -36.95 46.11
C LYS A 131 0.83 -35.74 45.19
N PRO A 132 -0.16 -34.83 45.03
CA PRO A 132 0.08 -33.57 44.34
C PRO A 132 1.26 -32.88 45.03
N TRP A 133 2.22 -32.39 44.24
CA TRP A 133 3.39 -31.68 44.75
C TRP A 133 2.97 -30.68 45.83
N PRO A 134 3.59 -30.68 47.02
CA PRO A 134 3.26 -29.71 48.06
C PRO A 134 3.73 -28.34 47.58
N MET A 135 2.82 -27.62 46.94
CA MET A 135 3.02 -26.24 46.60
C MET A 135 3.07 -25.46 47.91
N SER A 136 4.25 -24.95 48.26
CA SER A 136 4.41 -24.16 49.49
C SER A 136 3.38 -23.03 49.51
N ARG A 137 2.84 -22.70 50.69
CA ARG A 137 1.85 -21.62 50.85
C ARG A 137 2.26 -20.32 50.14
N GLY A 138 3.55 -19.97 50.16
CA GLY A 138 4.08 -18.80 49.43
C GLY A 138 3.93 -18.89 47.91
N LYS A 139 4.18 -20.05 47.31
CA LYS A 139 3.98 -20.29 45.86
C LYS A 139 2.50 -20.27 45.48
N ALA A 140 1.63 -20.82 46.32
CA ALA A 140 0.19 -20.76 46.11
C ALA A 140 -0.32 -19.31 46.18
N PHE A 141 0.10 -18.54 47.19
CA PHE A 141 -0.23 -17.11 47.28
C PHE A 141 0.28 -16.32 46.08
N PHE A 142 1.53 -16.55 45.65
CA PHE A 142 2.09 -15.88 44.48
C PHE A 142 1.28 -16.18 43.20
N LEU A 143 0.94 -17.45 42.95
CA LEU A 143 0.17 -17.83 41.77
C LEU A 143 -1.27 -17.30 41.81
N ILE A 144 -1.90 -17.27 42.99
CA ILE A 144 -3.23 -16.70 43.16
C ILE A 144 -3.19 -15.18 42.96
N SER A 145 -2.20 -14.48 43.50
CA SER A 145 -2.02 -13.04 43.29
C SER A 145 -1.72 -12.72 41.81
N LEU A 146 -0.90 -13.52 41.14
CA LEU A 146 -0.63 -13.39 39.72
C LEU A 146 -1.90 -13.62 38.88
N LEU A 147 -2.68 -14.65 39.19
CA LEU A 147 -3.95 -14.93 38.55
C LEU A 147 -4.97 -13.80 38.78
N CYS A 148 -5.08 -13.29 40.00
CA CYS A 148 -5.95 -12.15 40.32
C CYS A 148 -5.54 -10.89 39.56
N LEU A 149 -4.23 -10.62 39.43
CA LEU A 149 -3.72 -9.50 38.63
C LEU A 149 -4.05 -9.68 37.14
N ILE A 150 -3.88 -10.89 36.61
CA ILE A 150 -4.25 -11.26 35.23
C ILE A 150 -5.75 -11.06 34.99
N VAL A 151 -6.60 -11.51 35.92
CA VAL A 151 -8.05 -11.38 35.82
C VAL A 151 -8.50 -9.92 35.95
N LEU A 152 -7.92 -9.15 36.87
CA LEU A 152 -8.16 -7.71 37.01
C LEU A 152 -7.75 -6.95 35.74
N GLN A 153 -6.57 -7.28 35.18
CA GLN A 153 -6.10 -6.75 33.90
C GLN A 153 -7.11 -7.05 32.79
N PHE A 154 -7.52 -8.30 32.62
CA PHE A 154 -8.53 -8.73 31.64
C PHE A 154 -9.84 -7.93 31.72
N PHE A 155 -10.37 -7.72 32.93
CA PHE A 155 -11.59 -6.94 33.14
C PHE A 155 -11.39 -5.43 32.93
N SER A 156 -10.17 -4.91 33.13
CA SER A 156 -9.86 -3.49 32.93
C SER A 156 -9.55 -3.11 31.47
N THR A 157 -8.91 -4.01 30.71
CA THR A 157 -8.50 -3.76 29.31
C THR A 157 -9.49 -4.32 28.29
N GLY A 158 -10.32 -5.29 28.67
CA GLY A 158 -11.23 -5.99 27.74
C GLY A 158 -10.54 -7.13 27.00
N ALA A 159 -11.35 -8.12 26.56
CA ALA A 159 -10.86 -9.39 26.02
C ALA A 159 -9.99 -9.26 24.77
N ASN A 160 -10.29 -8.30 23.90
CA ASN A 160 -9.57 -8.10 22.64
C ASN A 160 -8.18 -7.47 22.83
N ASP A 161 -8.00 -6.65 23.87
CA ASP A 161 -6.70 -6.03 24.18
C ASP A 161 -5.83 -6.92 25.07
N PHE A 162 -6.44 -7.84 25.82
CA PHE A 162 -5.75 -8.79 26.68
C PHE A 162 -5.16 -10.01 25.93
N ILE A 163 -5.83 -10.50 24.87
CA ILE A 163 -5.44 -11.74 24.16
C ILE A 163 -4.52 -11.46 22.95
N GLY A 164 -4.36 -10.20 22.54
CA GLY A 164 -3.53 -9.82 21.38
C GLY A 164 -2.02 -9.98 21.61
N PRO A 165 -1.19 -9.88 20.54
CA PRO A 165 0.26 -10.03 20.62
C PRO A 165 0.98 -9.03 21.56
N ARG A 166 0.32 -7.94 21.94
CA ARG A 166 0.78 -6.99 22.98
C ARG A 166 0.25 -7.28 24.39
N GLY A 167 -0.78 -8.12 24.54
CA GLY A 167 -1.46 -8.38 25.81
C GLY A 167 -0.60 -9.06 26.88
N TRP A 168 0.31 -9.96 26.47
CA TRP A 168 1.26 -10.60 27.39
C TRP A 168 2.40 -9.68 27.84
N GLY A 169 2.75 -8.66 27.04
CA GLY A 169 3.76 -7.66 27.40
C GLY A 169 3.29 -6.76 28.56
N ILE A 170 1.99 -6.44 28.60
CA ILE A 170 1.39 -5.57 29.62
C ILE A 170 1.50 -6.17 31.04
N VAL A 171 1.41 -7.49 31.16
CA VAL A 171 1.47 -8.21 32.45
C VAL A 171 2.89 -8.25 33.03
N LEU A 172 3.94 -8.13 32.19
CA LEU A 172 5.33 -8.31 32.60
C LEU A 172 6.20 -7.04 32.54
N SER A 173 5.89 -6.07 31.65
CA SER A 173 6.82 -4.95 31.38
C SER A 173 6.45 -3.63 32.05
N GLY A 174 5.20 -3.45 32.51
CA GLY A 174 4.74 -2.15 33.01
C GLY A 174 4.63 -1.09 31.91
N THR A 175 3.46 -0.47 31.81
CA THR A 175 3.16 0.74 31.01
C THR A 175 3.76 0.80 29.61
N GLN A 176 3.09 0.16 28.64
CA GLN A 176 3.08 0.72 27.28
C GLN A 176 1.85 1.62 27.17
N GLU A 177 2.04 2.86 26.70
CA GLU A 177 0.96 3.81 26.48
C GLU A 177 -0.07 3.22 25.52
N ASN A 178 -1.23 2.84 26.06
CA ASN A 178 -2.39 2.50 25.26
C ASN A 178 -2.65 3.64 24.26
N THR A 179 -2.69 3.34 22.97
CA THR A 179 -3.04 4.33 21.96
C THR A 179 -4.46 4.80 22.24
N ASP A 180 -4.57 6.03 22.75
CA ASP A 180 -5.82 6.60 23.20
C ASP A 180 -6.79 6.77 22.02
N LYS A 181 -7.82 5.91 21.94
CA LYS A 181 -8.87 5.99 20.90
C LYS A 181 -9.57 7.34 20.86
N ASN A 182 -9.48 8.14 21.94
CA ASN A 182 -10.04 9.47 22.00
C ASN A 182 -9.00 10.58 21.80
N LEU A 183 -7.80 10.29 21.28
CA LEU A 183 -6.72 11.28 21.11
C LEU A 183 -7.22 12.56 20.43
N ILE A 184 -7.76 12.45 19.22
CA ILE A 184 -8.30 13.62 18.48
C ILE A 184 -9.40 14.33 19.26
N LYS A 185 -10.29 13.57 19.92
CA LYS A 185 -11.38 14.13 20.72
C LYS A 185 -10.85 14.91 21.94
N LYS A 186 -9.87 14.38 22.66
CA LYS A 186 -9.24 15.04 23.82
C LYS A 186 -8.47 16.28 23.39
N ILE A 187 -7.71 16.19 22.31
CA ILE A 187 -6.99 17.33 21.73
C ILE A 187 -8.00 18.42 21.35
N THR A 188 -9.07 18.04 20.64
CA THR A 188 -10.14 18.95 20.24
C THR A 188 -10.81 19.63 21.43
N GLN A 189 -11.16 18.87 22.48
CA GLN A 189 -11.76 19.40 23.72
C GLN A 189 -10.81 20.36 24.45
N GLN A 190 -9.52 20.05 24.50
CA GLN A 190 -8.51 20.92 25.13
C GLN A 190 -8.25 22.20 24.32
N LEU A 191 -8.48 22.18 23.01
CA LEU A 191 -8.34 23.35 22.14
C LEU A 191 -9.58 24.26 22.14
N GLN A 192 -10.67 23.88 22.82
CA GLN A 192 -11.84 24.76 22.98
C GLN A 192 -11.50 25.95 23.89
N PRO A 193 -11.91 27.20 23.52
CA PRO A 193 -11.56 28.39 24.30
C PRO A 193 -12.12 28.33 25.73
N GLN A 194 -11.25 28.45 26.73
CA GLN A 194 -11.67 28.49 28.15
C GLN A 194 -12.28 29.86 28.55
N ASN A 195 -12.03 30.93 27.79
CA ASN A 195 -12.34 32.32 28.18
C ASN A 195 -13.11 33.14 27.11
N GLY A 196 -13.97 32.50 26.30
CA GLY A 196 -14.93 33.21 25.45
C GLY A 196 -14.35 34.03 24.28
N THR A 197 -13.03 34.00 24.03
CA THR A 197 -12.44 34.61 22.84
C THR A 197 -12.23 33.52 21.78
N PRO A 198 -12.95 33.55 20.66
CA PRO A 198 -12.81 32.53 19.62
C PRO A 198 -11.45 32.66 18.93
N THR A 199 -10.53 31.73 19.21
CA THR A 199 -9.30 31.58 18.40
C THR A 199 -9.58 30.50 17.36
N THR A 200 -9.77 30.91 16.10
CA THR A 200 -9.91 29.97 14.99
C THR A 200 -8.52 29.45 14.63
N LEU A 201 -8.25 28.17 14.89
CA LEU A 201 -7.00 27.53 14.47
C LEU A 201 -6.97 27.40 12.95
N THR A 202 -5.85 27.79 12.34
CA THR A 202 -5.56 27.39 10.96
C THR A 202 -5.36 25.86 10.88
N PRO A 203 -5.55 25.24 9.70
CA PRO A 203 -5.30 23.80 9.52
C PRO A 203 -3.89 23.38 9.97
N GLN A 204 -2.87 24.18 9.64
CA GLN A 204 -1.50 23.91 10.04
C GLN A 204 -1.32 23.96 11.57
N GLN A 205 -1.87 24.98 12.23
CA GLN A 205 -1.83 25.04 13.68
C GLN A 205 -2.55 23.84 14.31
N TYR A 206 -3.68 23.40 13.77
CA TYR A 206 -4.39 22.22 14.27
C TYR A 206 -3.54 20.94 14.12
N ILE A 207 -2.94 20.73 12.95
CA ILE A 207 -2.04 19.60 12.69
C ILE A 207 -0.82 19.63 13.62
N ASP A 208 -0.19 20.79 13.82
CA ASP A 208 0.94 20.95 14.73
C ASP A 208 0.55 20.64 16.19
N GLN A 209 -0.66 21.03 16.61
CA GLN A 209 -1.19 20.68 17.93
C GLN A 209 -1.42 19.17 18.06
N ILE A 210 -1.84 18.48 17.00
CA ILE A 210 -1.95 17.02 16.99
C ILE A 210 -0.56 16.39 17.16
N ILE A 211 0.39 16.76 16.30
CA ILE A 211 1.75 16.17 16.26
C ILE A 211 2.50 16.37 17.59
N SER A 212 2.40 17.55 18.19
CA SER A 212 3.05 17.86 19.48
C SER A 212 2.56 17.01 20.65
N ARG A 213 1.38 16.38 20.53
CA ARG A 213 0.78 15.50 21.54
C ARG A 213 0.86 14.02 21.17
N MET A 214 1.39 13.70 20.00
CA MET A 214 1.60 12.30 19.61
C MET A 214 2.89 11.77 20.25
N SER A 215 2.81 10.57 20.82
CA SER A 215 4.01 9.81 21.18
C SER A 215 4.76 9.37 19.91
N LEU A 216 6.03 8.99 20.05
CA LEU A 216 6.80 8.46 18.92
C LEU A 216 6.09 7.25 18.29
N ASP A 217 5.52 6.36 19.10
CA ASP A 217 4.84 5.16 18.62
C ASP A 217 3.59 5.50 17.80
N GLN A 218 2.83 6.51 18.23
CA GLN A 218 1.70 7.01 17.45
C GLN A 218 2.14 7.60 16.12
N LYS A 219 3.27 8.34 16.10
CA LYS A 219 3.83 8.92 14.88
C LYS A 219 4.28 7.84 13.91
N LEU A 220 5.02 6.84 14.40
CA LEU A 220 5.47 5.71 13.60
C LEU A 220 4.30 4.86 13.09
N GLY A 221 3.26 4.64 13.91
CA GLY A 221 2.02 4.00 13.48
C GLY A 221 1.38 4.73 12.29
N GLN A 222 1.26 6.06 12.37
CA GLN A 222 0.70 6.85 11.27
C GLN A 222 1.46 6.70 9.94
N MET A 223 2.74 6.34 9.99
CA MET A 223 3.60 6.14 8.81
C MET A 223 3.50 4.74 8.20
N MET A 224 2.55 3.90 8.66
CA MET A 224 2.35 2.53 8.17
C MET A 224 1.07 2.41 7.33
N LEU A 225 1.22 1.79 6.16
CA LEU A 225 0.14 1.31 5.29
C LEU A 225 0.15 -0.23 5.32
N ILE A 226 -0.73 -0.78 6.15
CA ILE A 226 -0.77 -2.23 6.40
C ILE A 226 -1.57 -2.98 5.32
N GLN A 227 -1.28 -4.26 5.21
CA GLN A 227 -2.12 -5.25 4.55
C GLN A 227 -2.77 -6.15 5.60
N PHE A 228 -3.77 -6.94 5.20
CA PHE A 228 -4.40 -7.94 6.07
C PHE A 228 -5.11 -9.00 5.23
N ILE A 229 -5.33 -10.18 5.80
CA ILE A 229 -5.95 -11.32 5.13
C ILE A 229 -7.37 -11.53 5.63
N GLY A 230 -8.27 -11.85 4.70
CA GLY A 230 -9.65 -12.21 4.94
C GLY A 230 -10.62 -11.04 4.74
N PRO A 231 -11.93 -11.34 4.68
CA PRO A 231 -12.97 -10.35 4.42
C PRO A 231 -13.43 -9.62 5.68
N ASP A 232 -13.05 -10.09 6.87
CA ASP A 232 -13.61 -9.61 8.14
C ASP A 232 -12.62 -8.76 8.93
N TYR A 233 -13.16 -7.95 9.84
CA TYR A 233 -12.38 -7.17 10.80
C TYR A 233 -11.81 -8.10 11.87
N SER A 234 -10.65 -8.70 11.59
CA SER A 234 -10.01 -9.71 12.43
C SER A 234 -9.34 -9.13 13.68
N LEU A 235 -8.96 -10.01 14.62
CA LEU A 235 -8.22 -9.61 15.82
C LEU A 235 -6.86 -9.00 15.48
N ASP A 236 -6.16 -9.53 14.48
CA ASP A 236 -4.87 -9.00 14.01
C ASP A 236 -5.03 -7.63 13.38
N LEU A 237 -6.06 -7.45 12.55
CA LEU A 237 -6.38 -6.15 11.96
C LEU A 237 -6.73 -5.14 13.07
N ASN A 238 -7.53 -5.55 14.06
CA ASN A 238 -7.83 -4.71 15.20
C ASN A 238 -6.58 -4.35 16.01
N ALA A 239 -5.67 -5.28 16.25
CA ALA A 239 -4.42 -5.00 16.97
C ALA A 239 -3.60 -3.94 16.22
N MET A 240 -3.39 -4.10 14.91
CA MET A 240 -2.66 -3.11 14.11
C MET A 240 -3.36 -1.74 14.12
N ILE A 241 -4.68 -1.68 13.93
CA ILE A 241 -5.41 -0.40 13.86
C ILE A 241 -5.51 0.28 15.22
N SER A 242 -6.02 -0.43 16.24
CA SER A 242 -6.35 0.19 17.52
C SER A 242 -5.17 0.31 18.47
N GLN A 243 -4.21 -0.63 18.45
CA GLN A 243 -3.09 -0.63 19.39
C GLN A 243 -1.85 0.03 18.80
N TYR A 244 -1.52 -0.24 17.54
CA TYR A 244 -0.41 0.42 16.86
C TYR A 244 -0.80 1.77 16.25
N GLY A 245 -2.10 2.06 16.11
CA GLY A 245 -2.56 3.34 15.59
C GLY A 245 -2.13 3.57 14.14
N VAL A 246 -2.22 2.53 13.29
CA VAL A 246 -1.72 2.62 11.91
C VAL A 246 -2.43 3.70 11.10
N GLY A 247 -1.68 4.36 10.22
CA GLY A 247 -2.19 5.52 9.46
C GLY A 247 -3.04 5.14 8.26
N ALA A 248 -2.77 3.99 7.65
CA ALA A 248 -3.40 3.54 6.42
C ALA A 248 -3.54 2.02 6.33
N ALA A 249 -4.42 1.54 5.45
CA ALA A 249 -4.56 0.14 5.12
C ALA A 249 -4.90 -0.07 3.63
N LEU A 250 -4.37 -1.13 3.04
CA LEU A 250 -4.65 -1.57 1.68
C LEU A 250 -5.78 -2.60 1.65
N ILE A 251 -6.79 -2.37 0.82
CA ILE A 251 -7.75 -3.38 0.41
C ILE A 251 -7.19 -4.10 -0.82
N PHE A 252 -7.00 -5.42 -0.70
CA PHE A 252 -6.38 -6.22 -1.75
C PHE A 252 -7.17 -7.50 -2.02
N THR A 253 -7.54 -7.73 -3.28
CA THR A 253 -8.36 -8.90 -3.66
C THR A 253 -7.62 -10.22 -3.46
N ALA A 254 -6.31 -10.26 -3.70
CA ALA A 254 -5.50 -11.47 -3.46
C ALA A 254 -5.48 -11.86 -1.97
N ASN A 255 -5.72 -10.89 -1.07
CA ASN A 255 -5.86 -11.14 0.36
C ASN A 255 -7.31 -11.43 0.79
N GLN A 256 -8.24 -11.62 -0.17
CA GLN A 256 -9.66 -11.92 0.08
C GLN A 256 -10.41 -10.81 0.84
N ASN A 257 -10.03 -9.55 0.69
CA ASN A 257 -10.69 -8.45 1.40
C ASN A 257 -12.02 -7.99 0.77
N VAL A 258 -12.28 -8.38 -0.48
CA VAL A 258 -13.46 -7.95 -1.27
C VAL A 258 -14.35 -9.16 -1.60
N ALA A 259 -15.45 -9.31 -0.86
CA ALA A 259 -16.41 -10.41 -1.03
C ALA A 259 -17.78 -9.94 -1.54
N SER A 260 -18.26 -8.78 -1.07
CA SER A 260 -19.49 -8.14 -1.56
C SER A 260 -19.49 -6.64 -1.21
N LYS A 261 -20.32 -5.84 -1.88
CA LYS A 261 -20.50 -4.40 -1.55
C LYS A 261 -20.78 -4.18 -0.07
N THR A 262 -21.75 -4.91 0.49
CA THR A 262 -22.15 -4.80 1.89
C THR A 262 -21.01 -5.18 2.84
N GLN A 263 -20.27 -6.24 2.54
CA GLN A 263 -19.14 -6.67 3.36
C GLN A 263 -18.04 -5.60 3.34
N LEU A 264 -17.64 -5.11 2.16
CA LEU A 264 -16.57 -4.12 2.03
C LEU A 264 -16.92 -2.82 2.77
N THR A 265 -18.13 -2.30 2.58
CA THR A 265 -18.61 -1.09 3.30
C THR A 265 -18.64 -1.29 4.82
N ASN A 266 -19.00 -2.48 5.31
CA ASN A 266 -18.99 -2.77 6.74
C ASN A 266 -17.57 -2.91 7.29
N LEU A 267 -16.66 -3.51 6.53
CA LEU A 267 -15.25 -3.67 6.90
C LEU A 267 -14.57 -2.30 7.03
N THR A 268 -14.66 -1.45 6.01
CA THR A 268 -14.04 -0.12 6.01
C THR A 268 -14.62 0.78 7.10
N ARG A 269 -15.93 0.68 7.36
CA ARG A 269 -16.57 1.37 8.49
C ARG A 269 -16.00 0.93 9.83
N GLN A 270 -15.83 -0.38 10.05
CA GLN A 270 -15.25 -0.90 11.30
C GLN A 270 -13.80 -0.44 11.48
N MET A 271 -13.01 -0.41 10.41
CA MET A 271 -11.64 0.12 10.43
C MET A 271 -11.62 1.58 10.86
N GLN A 272 -12.44 2.44 10.22
CA GLN A 272 -12.52 3.86 10.59
C GLN A 272 -13.01 4.08 12.03
N GLN A 273 -14.00 3.30 12.49
CA GLN A 273 -14.56 3.43 13.85
C GLN A 273 -13.56 3.04 14.95
N ASN A 274 -12.66 2.11 14.67
CA ASN A 274 -11.69 1.62 15.66
C ASN A 274 -10.33 2.32 15.58
N ALA A 275 -10.11 3.15 14.55
CA ALA A 275 -8.89 3.91 14.38
C ALA A 275 -8.85 5.15 15.32
N PRO A 276 -7.78 5.33 16.10
CA PRO A 276 -7.60 6.52 16.94
C PRO A 276 -7.49 7.84 16.16
N ILE A 277 -6.95 7.76 14.94
CA ILE A 277 -6.90 8.83 13.95
C ILE A 277 -7.48 8.25 12.66
N PRO A 278 -8.46 8.91 12.00
CA PRO A 278 -9.07 8.43 10.75
C PRO A 278 -8.03 7.97 9.73
N MET A 279 -8.30 6.83 9.08
CA MET A 279 -7.33 6.14 8.23
C MET A 279 -7.43 6.56 6.76
N LEU A 280 -6.30 6.47 6.07
CA LEU A 280 -6.29 6.36 4.61
C LEU A 280 -6.60 4.90 4.24
N LEU A 281 -7.69 4.66 3.53
CA LEU A 281 -8.09 3.34 3.05
C LEU A 281 -7.85 3.29 1.54
N ALA A 282 -6.80 2.55 1.18
CA ALA A 282 -6.24 2.50 -0.16
C ALA A 282 -6.68 1.25 -0.93
N ILE A 283 -6.69 1.35 -2.26
CA ILE A 283 -6.92 0.23 -3.18
C ILE A 283 -6.20 0.47 -4.51
N ASP A 284 -5.81 -0.58 -5.22
CA ASP A 284 -5.30 -0.50 -6.60
C ASP A 284 -6.43 -0.61 -7.63
N GLN A 285 -7.31 0.38 -7.71
CA GLN A 285 -8.39 0.39 -8.70
C GLN A 285 -7.94 1.12 -9.98
N GLU A 286 -7.15 0.45 -10.81
CA GLU A 286 -6.63 0.98 -12.08
C GLU A 286 -7.55 0.66 -13.27
N GLY A 287 -8.25 -0.49 -13.20
CA GLY A 287 -9.00 -1.08 -14.28
C GLY A 287 -8.19 -2.10 -15.10
N GLY A 288 -8.85 -2.74 -16.07
CA GLY A 288 -8.24 -3.82 -16.85
C GLY A 288 -7.83 -5.01 -15.97
N LYS A 289 -6.55 -5.40 -16.04
CA LYS A 289 -6.01 -6.52 -15.22
C LYS A 289 -5.84 -6.15 -13.74
N VAL A 290 -5.79 -4.86 -13.41
CA VAL A 290 -5.66 -4.35 -12.04
C VAL A 290 -6.97 -3.68 -11.65
N ASP A 291 -8.03 -4.48 -11.67
CA ASP A 291 -9.37 -4.11 -11.21
C ASP A 291 -9.69 -4.93 -9.94
N ARG A 292 -9.82 -4.26 -8.81
CA ARG A 292 -10.04 -4.88 -7.49
C ARG A 292 -11.52 -4.97 -7.14
N LEU A 293 -12.38 -4.32 -7.90
CA LEU A 293 -13.82 -4.29 -7.68
C LEU A 293 -14.60 -5.11 -8.71
N VAL A 294 -13.95 -5.66 -9.74
CA VAL A 294 -14.57 -6.46 -10.82
C VAL A 294 -15.48 -7.61 -10.36
N THR A 295 -15.34 -8.11 -9.13
CA THR A 295 -16.20 -9.16 -8.58
C THR A 295 -17.51 -8.62 -7.99
N ILE A 296 -17.60 -7.33 -7.72
CA ILE A 296 -18.74 -6.67 -7.07
C ILE A 296 -19.32 -5.50 -7.89
N ASP A 297 -18.55 -4.95 -8.84
CA ASP A 297 -18.92 -3.87 -9.76
C ASP A 297 -18.62 -4.24 -11.21
N ASP A 298 -19.12 -3.43 -12.15
CA ASP A 298 -18.84 -3.62 -13.58
C ASP A 298 -17.34 -3.42 -13.88
N PRO A 299 -16.75 -4.24 -14.77
CA PRO A 299 -15.34 -4.16 -15.10
C PRO A 299 -14.94 -2.78 -15.65
N ARG A 300 -13.82 -2.23 -15.15
CA ARG A 300 -13.29 -0.96 -15.64
C ARG A 300 -12.35 -1.16 -16.84
N PRO A 301 -12.38 -0.25 -17.84
CA PRO A 301 -11.44 -0.30 -18.95
C PRO A 301 -10.00 -0.14 -18.44
N SER A 302 -9.04 -0.76 -19.12
CA SER A 302 -7.62 -0.53 -18.81
C SER A 302 -7.21 0.90 -19.18
N ALA A 303 -6.14 1.41 -18.57
CA ALA A 303 -5.55 2.70 -18.91
C ALA A 303 -5.25 2.82 -20.41
N ALA A 304 -4.71 1.77 -21.05
CA ALA A 304 -4.44 1.80 -22.49
C ALA A 304 -5.73 1.90 -23.33
N LYS A 305 -6.83 1.30 -22.87
CA LYS A 305 -8.13 1.39 -23.54
C LYS A 305 -8.74 2.80 -23.39
N ILE A 306 -8.58 3.42 -22.23
CA ILE A 306 -8.96 4.82 -22.02
C ILE A 306 -8.09 5.73 -22.89
N ALA A 307 -6.77 5.51 -22.91
CA ALA A 307 -5.83 6.28 -23.73
C ALA A 307 -6.13 6.20 -25.23
N ALA A 308 -6.57 5.04 -25.72
CA ALA A 308 -6.91 4.81 -27.12
C ALA A 308 -8.09 5.66 -27.63
N THR A 309 -8.87 6.30 -26.74
CA THR A 309 -9.88 7.28 -27.16
C THR A 309 -9.26 8.58 -27.66
N GLY A 310 -8.04 8.91 -27.21
CA GLY A 310 -7.40 10.20 -27.45
C GLY A 310 -8.13 11.40 -26.82
N ASP A 311 -9.13 11.16 -25.97
CA ASP A 311 -10.00 12.18 -25.38
C ASP A 311 -9.81 12.26 -23.85
N PRO A 312 -9.14 13.31 -23.33
CA PRO A 312 -8.93 13.50 -21.90
C PRO A 312 -10.22 13.59 -21.09
N GLU A 313 -11.34 14.03 -21.68
CA GLU A 313 -12.62 14.07 -20.94
C GLU A 313 -13.16 12.66 -20.68
N GLN A 314 -12.85 11.66 -21.53
CA GLN A 314 -13.13 10.25 -21.22
C GLN A 314 -12.28 9.75 -20.05
N ALA A 315 -11.00 10.14 -19.99
CA ALA A 315 -10.13 9.77 -18.87
C ALA A 315 -10.60 10.39 -17.56
N LYS A 316 -10.99 11.67 -17.59
CA LYS A 316 -11.58 12.37 -16.45
C LYS A 316 -12.90 11.74 -16.01
N ALA A 317 -13.79 11.40 -16.94
CA ALA A 317 -15.06 10.72 -16.62
C ALA A 317 -14.81 9.36 -15.94
N ALA A 318 -13.82 8.60 -16.41
CA ALA A 318 -13.41 7.34 -15.77
C ALA A 318 -12.92 7.58 -14.33
N GLY A 319 -12.08 8.60 -14.11
CA GLY A 319 -11.63 8.98 -12.78
C GLY A 319 -12.78 9.39 -11.85
N MET A 320 -13.75 10.16 -12.34
CA MET A 320 -14.94 10.56 -11.58
C MET A 320 -15.79 9.35 -11.17
N GLN A 321 -15.97 8.38 -12.09
CA GLN A 321 -16.71 7.15 -11.81
C GLN A 321 -15.98 6.28 -10.76
N ASP A 322 -14.65 6.19 -10.82
CA ASP A 322 -13.86 5.51 -9.78
C ASP A 322 -14.03 6.22 -8.43
N ALA A 323 -13.93 7.55 -8.37
CA ALA A 323 -14.12 8.30 -7.13
C ALA A 323 -15.51 8.08 -6.52
N GLN A 324 -16.54 8.07 -7.36
CA GLN A 324 -17.91 7.84 -6.94
C GLN A 324 -18.09 6.47 -6.30
N ASP A 325 -17.56 5.42 -6.91
CA ASP A 325 -17.76 4.05 -6.42
C ASP A 325 -16.86 3.75 -5.22
N LEU A 326 -15.58 4.16 -5.26
CA LEU A 326 -14.65 4.01 -4.15
C LEU A 326 -15.16 4.68 -2.87
N SER A 327 -15.68 5.91 -2.99
CA SER A 327 -16.20 6.64 -1.83
C SER A 327 -17.47 6.00 -1.23
N GLN A 328 -18.28 5.27 -2.00
CA GLN A 328 -19.43 4.50 -1.48
C GLN A 328 -18.99 3.35 -0.57
N TYR A 329 -17.81 2.78 -0.82
CA TYR A 329 -17.20 1.76 0.01
C TYR A 329 -16.36 2.32 1.16
N GLY A 330 -16.29 3.65 1.31
CA GLY A 330 -15.46 4.31 2.33
C GLY A 330 -13.97 4.32 2.00
N LEU A 331 -13.58 4.00 0.76
CA LEU A 331 -12.21 4.12 0.27
C LEU A 331 -11.94 5.57 -0.11
N ASN A 332 -10.75 6.06 0.21
CA ASN A 332 -10.39 7.48 0.09
C ASN A 332 -9.00 7.71 -0.52
N VAL A 333 -8.28 6.64 -0.85
CA VAL A 333 -7.06 6.69 -1.66
C VAL A 333 -7.18 5.65 -2.77
N ASN A 334 -7.00 6.06 -4.01
CA ASN A 334 -6.76 5.13 -5.11
C ASN A 334 -5.27 5.15 -5.43
N LEU A 335 -4.67 3.96 -5.54
CA LEU A 335 -3.30 3.79 -5.99
C LEU A 335 -3.29 3.84 -7.53
N ALA A 336 -3.78 4.94 -8.08
CA ALA A 336 -3.87 5.23 -9.51
C ALA A 336 -3.91 6.76 -9.69
N PRO A 337 -3.52 7.33 -10.84
CA PRO A 337 -3.16 6.64 -12.08
C PRO A 337 -1.71 6.13 -12.13
N VAL A 338 -1.50 5.13 -12.98
CA VAL A 338 -0.17 4.77 -13.48
C VAL A 338 0.29 5.87 -14.45
N VAL A 339 1.50 6.39 -14.24
CA VAL A 339 2.13 7.41 -15.10
C VAL A 339 3.45 6.93 -15.70
N ASP A 340 3.68 5.62 -15.67
CA ASP A 340 4.74 4.98 -16.45
C ASP A 340 4.47 5.17 -17.95
N VAL A 341 5.53 5.49 -18.71
CA VAL A 341 5.45 5.67 -20.17
C VAL A 341 5.69 4.33 -20.86
N ASP A 342 4.76 3.85 -21.69
CA ASP A 342 4.89 2.55 -22.38
C ASP A 342 5.93 2.60 -23.51
N THR A 343 7.18 2.35 -23.15
CA THR A 343 8.35 2.42 -24.02
C THR A 343 8.95 1.06 -24.37
N SER A 344 8.59 0.00 -23.63
CA SER A 344 9.07 -1.37 -23.86
C SER A 344 7.92 -2.37 -23.89
N ASN A 345 7.82 -3.12 -24.98
CA ASN A 345 6.83 -4.19 -25.15
C ASN A 345 7.01 -5.35 -24.16
N ALA A 346 8.18 -5.44 -23.50
CA ALA A 346 8.48 -6.49 -22.52
C ALA A 346 8.19 -6.06 -21.07
N SER A 347 7.82 -4.79 -20.84
CA SER A 347 7.49 -4.31 -19.50
C SER A 347 6.14 -4.87 -19.02
N ILE A 348 5.98 -4.96 -17.69
CA ILE A 348 4.68 -5.31 -17.10
C ILE A 348 3.63 -4.23 -17.42
N ILE A 349 4.06 -2.96 -17.53
CA ILE A 349 3.24 -1.83 -17.91
C ILE A 349 2.58 -2.06 -19.28
N HIS A 350 3.36 -2.54 -20.25
CA HIS A 350 2.88 -2.88 -21.59
C HIS A 350 1.98 -4.12 -21.59
N THR A 351 2.50 -5.23 -21.07
CA THR A 351 1.85 -6.55 -21.15
C THR A 351 0.54 -6.65 -20.36
N GLU A 352 0.31 -5.71 -19.44
CA GLU A 352 -0.92 -5.58 -18.67
C GLU A 352 -1.80 -4.39 -19.08
N TYR A 353 -1.40 -3.64 -20.11
CA TYR A 353 -2.16 -2.51 -20.67
C TYR A 353 -2.41 -1.38 -19.64
N ARG A 354 -1.43 -1.12 -18.77
CA ARG A 354 -1.54 -0.22 -17.61
C ARG A 354 -1.13 1.23 -17.88
N ALA A 355 -0.52 1.53 -19.03
CA ALA A 355 -0.11 2.89 -19.37
C ALA A 355 -1.23 3.71 -20.03
N PHE A 356 -1.22 5.02 -19.75
CA PHE A 356 -2.07 6.01 -20.40
C PHE A 356 -1.49 6.59 -21.71
N GLY A 357 -0.37 6.06 -22.20
CA GLY A 357 0.29 6.55 -23.40
C GLY A 357 1.68 5.95 -23.60
N LYS A 358 2.24 6.19 -24.79
CA LYS A 358 3.59 5.76 -25.19
C LYS A 358 4.60 6.89 -25.18
N THR A 359 4.13 8.13 -25.00
CA THR A 359 4.97 9.31 -24.84
C THR A 359 4.68 10.02 -23.53
N ALA A 360 5.64 10.80 -23.04
CA ALA A 360 5.46 11.58 -21.81
C ALA A 360 4.26 12.55 -21.88
N ASP A 361 4.02 13.15 -23.05
CA ASP A 361 2.92 14.10 -23.25
C ASP A 361 1.56 13.41 -23.22
N GLU A 362 1.40 12.28 -23.93
CA GLU A 362 0.18 11.46 -23.90
C GLU A 362 -0.17 11.03 -22.46
N VAL A 363 0.83 10.51 -21.73
CA VAL A 363 0.64 10.09 -20.33
C VAL A 363 0.29 11.29 -19.45
N THR A 364 1.00 12.41 -19.57
CA THR A 364 0.72 13.63 -18.80
C THR A 364 -0.72 14.08 -19.01
N GLN A 365 -1.19 14.10 -20.26
CA GLN A 365 -2.52 14.57 -20.62
C GLN A 365 -3.61 13.62 -20.11
N MET A 366 -3.51 12.32 -20.44
CA MET A 366 -4.56 11.34 -20.17
C MET A 366 -4.60 10.94 -18.69
N ALA A 367 -3.44 10.61 -18.09
CA ALA A 367 -3.38 10.29 -16.67
C ALA A 367 -3.67 11.51 -15.79
N GLY A 368 -3.24 12.71 -16.21
CA GLY A 368 -3.58 13.96 -15.53
C GLY A 368 -5.07 14.23 -15.52
N ALA A 369 -5.76 14.00 -16.65
CA ALA A 369 -7.21 14.15 -16.71
C ALA A 369 -7.94 13.11 -15.83
N TYR A 370 -7.50 11.85 -15.84
CA TYR A 370 -8.01 10.83 -14.91
C TYR A 370 -7.81 11.24 -13.44
N LEU A 371 -6.62 11.69 -13.06
CA LEU A 371 -6.33 12.19 -11.71
C LEU A 371 -7.25 13.35 -11.33
N ASN A 372 -7.46 14.30 -12.24
CA ASN A 372 -8.37 15.42 -12.00
C ASN A 372 -9.80 14.95 -11.75
N GLY A 373 -10.30 13.98 -12.53
CA GLY A 373 -11.62 13.39 -12.33
C GLY A 373 -11.75 12.66 -10.99
N LEU A 374 -10.73 11.85 -10.65
CA LEU A 374 -10.68 11.09 -9.40
C LEU A 374 -10.75 12.01 -8.17
N GLN A 375 -10.03 13.13 -8.22
CA GLN A 375 -9.89 14.03 -7.07
C GLN A 375 -10.95 15.14 -7.04
N GLN A 376 -11.76 15.29 -8.08
CA GLN A 376 -12.72 16.39 -8.23
C GLN A 376 -13.70 16.49 -7.06
N SER A 377 -14.11 15.35 -6.50
CA SER A 377 -15.06 15.31 -5.37
C SER A 377 -14.43 15.68 -4.02
N GLY A 378 -13.09 15.69 -3.93
CA GLY A 378 -12.34 15.80 -2.67
C GLY A 378 -12.43 14.57 -1.76
N LYS A 379 -13.10 13.48 -2.19
CA LYS A 379 -13.32 12.28 -1.35
C LYS A 379 -12.30 11.17 -1.58
N VAL A 380 -11.65 11.16 -2.74
CA VAL A 380 -10.67 10.13 -3.12
C VAL A 380 -9.47 10.82 -3.73
N PHE A 381 -8.28 10.56 -3.18
CA PHE A 381 -7.02 11.06 -3.74
C PHE A 381 -6.31 10.00 -4.57
N GLY A 382 -5.70 10.42 -5.66
CA GLY A 382 -4.89 9.56 -6.53
C GLY A 382 -3.43 9.51 -6.08
N THR A 383 -2.75 8.47 -6.53
CA THR A 383 -1.33 8.23 -6.29
C THR A 383 -0.64 7.97 -7.61
N LEU A 384 0.28 8.86 -8.01
CA LEU A 384 1.08 8.61 -9.22
C LEU A 384 2.05 7.46 -8.96
N LYS A 385 2.12 6.51 -9.90
CA LYS A 385 3.02 5.36 -9.79
C LYS A 385 3.51 4.86 -11.15
N HIS A 386 4.67 4.22 -11.25
CA HIS A 386 5.56 3.81 -10.15
C HIS A 386 6.89 4.55 -10.27
N PHE A 387 7.15 5.52 -9.39
CA PHE A 387 8.36 6.32 -9.49
C PHE A 387 9.59 5.46 -9.16
N PRO A 388 10.75 5.60 -9.83
CA PRO A 388 11.10 6.55 -10.89
C PRO A 388 10.62 6.22 -12.31
N GLY A 389 10.03 5.06 -12.57
CA GLY A 389 9.39 4.71 -13.84
C GLY A 389 9.67 3.28 -14.27
N LEU A 390 8.61 2.48 -14.43
CA LEU A 390 8.70 1.05 -14.82
C LEU A 390 8.51 0.81 -16.32
N GLY A 391 8.25 1.84 -17.11
CA GLY A 391 7.97 1.71 -18.55
C GLY A 391 9.04 1.01 -19.37
N HIS A 392 10.31 1.21 -18.98
CA HIS A 392 11.49 0.60 -19.59
C HIS A 392 11.97 -0.67 -18.90
N VAL A 393 11.37 -1.03 -17.76
CA VAL A 393 11.85 -2.13 -16.93
C VAL A 393 11.42 -3.46 -17.52
N ASN A 394 12.39 -4.31 -17.81
CA ASN A 394 12.14 -5.70 -18.18
C ASN A 394 12.08 -6.57 -16.93
N GLY A 395 11.02 -7.37 -16.81
CA GLY A 395 10.79 -8.23 -15.65
C GLY A 395 9.79 -7.66 -14.66
N ASP A 396 9.53 -8.42 -13.59
CA ASP A 396 8.48 -8.13 -12.62
C ASP A 396 9.10 -7.86 -11.24
N PRO A 397 8.99 -6.63 -10.70
CA PRO A 397 9.55 -6.27 -9.40
C PRO A 397 8.92 -7.06 -8.24
N HIS A 398 7.74 -7.67 -8.44
CA HIS A 398 7.12 -8.53 -7.42
C HIS A 398 7.92 -9.83 -7.18
N ARG A 399 8.73 -10.26 -8.15
CA ARG A 399 9.42 -11.57 -8.12
C ARG A 399 10.93 -11.45 -7.94
N GLN A 400 11.52 -10.35 -8.35
CA GLN A 400 12.95 -10.07 -8.22
C GLN A 400 13.20 -8.58 -8.34
N ILE A 401 14.31 -8.10 -7.79
CA ILE A 401 14.70 -6.73 -8.02
C ILE A 401 15.09 -6.51 -9.48
N THR A 402 14.59 -5.43 -10.07
CA THR A 402 14.89 -5.07 -11.46
C THR A 402 15.96 -3.99 -11.51
N HIS A 403 16.60 -3.85 -12.67
CA HIS A 403 17.67 -2.89 -12.90
C HIS A 403 17.31 -2.00 -14.08
N LEU A 404 17.45 -0.68 -13.88
CA LEU A 404 17.30 0.32 -14.91
C LEU A 404 18.61 1.07 -15.09
N SER A 405 19.14 1.09 -16.31
CA SER A 405 20.41 1.77 -16.65
C SER A 405 20.23 2.83 -17.74
N LEU A 406 19.14 3.58 -17.63
CA LEU A 406 18.90 4.74 -18.50
C LEU A 406 19.75 5.93 -18.07
N SER A 407 20.13 6.75 -19.05
CA SER A 407 20.82 8.00 -18.76
C SER A 407 19.91 8.97 -17.96
N PRO A 408 20.47 9.83 -17.10
CA PRO A 408 19.69 10.86 -16.41
C PRO A 408 18.91 11.78 -17.36
N ASP A 409 19.43 12.03 -18.56
CA ASP A 409 18.75 12.86 -19.57
C ASP A 409 17.52 12.15 -20.15
N THR A 410 17.65 10.84 -20.45
CA THR A 410 16.52 10.01 -20.89
C THR A 410 15.42 9.98 -19.83
N LEU A 411 15.80 9.72 -18.58
CA LEU A 411 14.85 9.70 -17.46
C LEU A 411 14.13 11.05 -17.33
N GLN A 412 14.86 12.16 -17.40
CA GLN A 412 14.27 13.51 -17.32
C GLN A 412 13.29 13.84 -18.46
N GLN A 413 13.55 13.33 -19.66
CA GLN A 413 12.74 13.60 -20.86
C GLN A 413 11.54 12.65 -20.99
N VAL A 414 11.64 11.44 -20.46
CA VAL A 414 10.63 10.39 -20.65
C VAL A 414 9.99 10.01 -19.31
N ASP A 415 10.64 9.19 -18.50
CA ASP A 415 10.03 8.56 -17.31
C ASP A 415 9.63 9.58 -16.23
N TRP A 416 10.42 10.64 -16.04
CA TRP A 416 10.21 11.67 -15.03
C TRP A 416 9.36 12.84 -15.51
N ALA A 417 9.17 12.97 -16.82
CA ALA A 417 8.43 14.10 -17.40
C ALA A 417 6.97 14.14 -16.94
N PRO A 418 6.19 13.02 -16.93
CA PRO A 418 4.84 13.01 -16.38
C PRO A 418 4.78 13.45 -14.92
N TYR A 419 5.67 12.95 -14.07
CA TYR A 419 5.75 13.35 -12.66
C TYR A 419 5.99 14.85 -12.52
N ARG A 420 7.03 15.38 -13.17
CA ARG A 420 7.40 16.80 -13.09
C ARG A 420 6.24 17.69 -13.55
N ASN A 421 5.63 17.36 -14.69
CA ASN A 421 4.55 18.15 -15.27
C ASN A 421 3.30 18.14 -14.36
N LEU A 422 2.91 16.96 -13.83
CA LEU A 422 1.73 16.83 -12.96
C LEU A 422 1.97 17.48 -11.58
N ILE A 423 3.17 17.38 -11.01
CA ILE A 423 3.53 18.07 -9.76
C ILE A 423 3.39 19.59 -9.95
N GLN A 424 3.85 20.13 -11.08
CA GLN A 424 3.74 21.57 -11.38
C GLN A 424 2.29 22.05 -11.57
N GLN A 425 1.38 21.16 -11.98
CA GLN A 425 -0.06 21.47 -12.05
C GLN A 425 -0.71 21.60 -10.66
N GLY A 426 -0.04 21.17 -9.59
CA GLY A 426 -0.43 21.43 -8.20
C GLY A 426 -1.51 20.50 -7.63
N ASN A 427 -1.96 19.49 -8.38
CA ASN A 427 -3.02 18.57 -7.94
C ASN A 427 -2.50 17.17 -7.56
N VAL A 428 -1.21 17.01 -7.24
CA VAL A 428 -0.65 15.70 -6.84
C VAL A 428 -0.56 15.61 -5.32
N HIS A 429 -1.33 14.71 -4.72
CA HIS A 429 -1.34 14.50 -3.26
C HIS A 429 -0.38 13.39 -2.82
N ALA A 430 -0.19 12.37 -3.66
CA ALA A 430 0.63 11.22 -3.33
C ALA A 430 1.41 10.67 -4.54
N ILE A 431 2.59 10.14 -4.26
CA ILE A 431 3.44 9.43 -5.24
C ILE A 431 3.97 8.16 -4.60
N MET A 432 3.88 7.04 -5.32
CA MET A 432 4.43 5.75 -4.91
C MET A 432 5.80 5.52 -5.59
N VAL A 433 6.78 5.08 -4.80
CA VAL A 433 8.13 4.74 -5.25
C VAL A 433 8.33 3.22 -5.19
N THR A 434 8.70 2.61 -6.31
CA THR A 434 8.87 1.15 -6.44
C THR A 434 10.33 0.70 -6.25
N HIS A 435 10.59 -0.56 -6.56
CA HIS A 435 11.77 -1.32 -6.20
C HIS A 435 12.59 -1.74 -7.43
N GLU A 436 13.38 -0.83 -7.95
CA GLU A 436 14.39 -1.08 -8.98
C GLU A 436 15.72 -0.41 -8.62
N PHE A 437 16.82 -0.96 -9.12
CA PHE A 437 18.11 -0.28 -9.09
C PHE A 437 18.23 0.68 -10.26
N LEU A 438 18.19 1.98 -9.98
CA LEU A 438 18.51 3.02 -10.97
C LEU A 438 20.03 3.22 -11.04
N THR A 439 20.70 2.30 -11.72
CA THR A 439 22.17 2.11 -11.68
C THR A 439 23.01 3.32 -12.08
N GLN A 440 22.47 4.27 -12.85
CA GLN A 440 23.16 5.51 -13.22
C GLN A 440 23.08 6.60 -12.13
N ILE A 441 22.25 6.42 -11.10
CA ILE A 441 22.05 7.35 -9.99
C ILE A 441 22.50 6.74 -8.66
N ASP A 442 22.03 5.53 -8.36
CA ASP A 442 22.41 4.80 -7.17
C ASP A 442 22.58 3.31 -7.48
N THR A 443 23.80 2.81 -7.27
CA THR A 443 24.15 1.40 -7.50
C THR A 443 24.01 0.56 -6.25
N GLN A 444 23.76 1.19 -5.09
CA GLN A 444 23.79 0.50 -3.79
C GLN A 444 22.41 0.22 -3.21
N LEU A 445 21.44 1.10 -3.48
CA LEU A 445 20.10 1.02 -2.91
C LEU A 445 19.03 1.02 -4.01
N PRO A 446 17.96 0.22 -3.87
CA PRO A 446 16.77 0.32 -4.70
C PRO A 446 16.12 1.71 -4.58
N SER A 447 15.37 2.14 -5.59
CA SER A 447 14.77 3.49 -5.65
C SER A 447 14.04 3.89 -4.38
N SER A 448 13.13 3.05 -3.86
CA SER A 448 12.37 3.31 -2.63
C SER A 448 13.20 3.46 -1.36
N LEU A 449 14.46 2.99 -1.38
CA LEU A 449 15.39 3.00 -0.24
C LEU A 449 16.54 3.99 -0.46
N SER A 450 16.62 4.67 -1.61
CA SER A 450 17.70 5.59 -1.94
C SER A 450 17.32 7.03 -1.66
N SER A 451 18.03 7.68 -0.73
CA SER A 451 17.89 9.12 -0.46
C SER A 451 18.28 10.00 -1.66
N LYS A 452 19.13 9.51 -2.56
CA LYS A 452 19.46 10.24 -3.80
C LYS A 452 18.25 10.38 -4.72
N ILE A 453 17.40 9.36 -4.74
CA ILE A 453 16.23 9.27 -5.62
C ILE A 453 15.01 9.90 -4.95
N VAL A 454 14.67 9.47 -3.73
CA VAL A 454 13.48 9.94 -3.03
C VAL A 454 13.64 11.38 -2.53
N GLN A 455 14.62 11.65 -1.66
CA GLN A 455 14.88 13.01 -1.20
C GLN A 455 15.49 13.87 -2.33
N GLY A 456 16.58 13.42 -2.93
CA GLY A 456 17.38 14.23 -3.84
C GLY A 456 16.71 14.59 -5.16
N ILE A 457 15.92 13.68 -5.76
CA ILE A 457 15.24 13.95 -7.04
C ILE A 457 13.77 14.31 -6.79
N LEU A 458 12.99 13.43 -6.17
CA LEU A 458 11.54 13.63 -6.05
C LEU A 458 11.20 14.80 -5.11
N ARG A 459 11.81 14.87 -3.92
CA ARG A 459 11.51 15.93 -2.95
C ARG A 459 12.18 17.26 -3.30
N ASP A 460 13.48 17.22 -3.60
CA ASP A 460 14.30 18.43 -3.74
C ASP A 460 14.26 19.01 -5.16
N GLN A 461 14.59 18.21 -6.19
CA GLN A 461 14.64 18.70 -7.58
C GLN A 461 13.26 18.93 -8.18
N MET A 462 12.33 17.98 -8.01
CA MET A 462 10.95 18.12 -8.51
C MET A 462 10.07 18.96 -7.58
N GLY A 463 10.52 19.22 -6.36
CA GLY A 463 9.81 20.07 -5.40
C GLY A 463 8.53 19.45 -4.84
N PHE A 464 8.34 18.13 -4.93
CA PHE A 464 7.09 17.48 -4.51
C PHE A 464 6.82 17.66 -3.01
N LYS A 465 5.65 18.20 -2.65
CA LYS A 465 5.31 18.49 -1.23
C LYS A 465 4.33 17.51 -0.59
N GLY A 466 3.68 16.67 -1.39
CA GLY A 466 2.71 15.68 -0.93
C GLY A 466 3.35 14.44 -0.27
N VAL A 467 2.52 13.42 -0.05
CA VAL A 467 2.92 12.16 0.59
C VAL A 467 3.72 11.31 -0.39
N ILE A 468 4.93 10.93 0.00
CA ILE A 468 5.69 9.89 -0.68
C ILE A 468 5.43 8.56 0.02
N MET A 469 5.00 7.54 -0.71
CA MET A 469 4.84 6.19 -0.17
C MET A 469 5.73 5.20 -0.90
N THR A 470 6.10 4.12 -0.22
CA THR A 470 6.75 2.99 -0.89
C THR A 470 5.69 2.13 -1.58
N ASP A 471 6.11 1.46 -2.64
CA ASP A 471 5.52 0.16 -3.02
C ASP A 471 5.74 -0.86 -1.89
N SER A 472 5.17 -2.05 -2.00
CA SER A 472 5.16 -2.99 -0.88
C SER A 472 6.56 -3.50 -0.53
N LEU A 473 7.06 -3.11 0.65
CA LEU A 473 8.35 -3.56 1.21
C LEU A 473 8.40 -5.06 1.50
N THR A 474 7.28 -5.77 1.33
CA THR A 474 7.20 -7.24 1.39
C THR A 474 7.34 -7.93 0.04
N MET A 475 7.53 -7.20 -1.06
CA MET A 475 7.84 -7.79 -2.37
C MET A 475 9.19 -8.52 -2.33
N ASP A 476 9.30 -9.60 -3.10
CA ASP A 476 10.50 -10.44 -3.14
C ASP A 476 11.76 -9.64 -3.54
N GLY A 477 11.60 -8.59 -4.35
CA GLY A 477 12.71 -7.68 -4.70
C GLY A 477 13.36 -6.99 -3.49
N ILE A 478 12.62 -6.80 -2.39
CA ILE A 478 13.12 -6.19 -1.15
C ILE A 478 13.43 -7.25 -0.10
N THR A 479 12.52 -8.20 0.14
CA THR A 479 12.65 -9.18 1.24
C THR A 479 13.80 -10.15 1.04
N ASN A 480 14.25 -10.36 -0.20
CA ASN A 480 15.45 -11.15 -0.50
C ASN A 480 16.76 -10.44 -0.09
N LEU A 481 16.73 -9.12 0.13
CA LEU A 481 17.92 -8.30 0.39
C LEU A 481 17.92 -7.65 1.77
N TYR A 482 16.73 -7.36 2.32
CA TYR A 482 16.58 -6.59 3.54
C TYR A 482 15.57 -7.27 4.47
N THR A 483 15.85 -7.25 5.77
CA THR A 483 14.83 -7.57 6.77
C THR A 483 13.76 -6.46 6.80
N PRO A 484 12.53 -6.74 7.29
CA PRO A 484 11.47 -5.73 7.37
C PRO A 484 11.89 -4.46 8.11
N GLY A 485 12.60 -4.59 9.24
CA GLY A 485 13.10 -3.45 10.01
C GLY A 485 14.14 -2.62 9.27
N GLN A 486 15.06 -3.26 8.54
CA GLN A 486 16.06 -2.57 7.72
C GLN A 486 15.43 -1.83 6.55
N ALA A 487 14.52 -2.47 5.82
CA ALA A 487 13.81 -1.85 4.70
C ALA A 487 13.00 -0.65 5.17
N ALA A 488 12.30 -0.77 6.31
CA ALA A 488 11.53 0.32 6.87
C ALA A 488 12.39 1.53 7.27
N ALA A 489 13.49 1.29 7.97
CA ALA A 489 14.42 2.35 8.36
C ALA A 489 15.02 3.07 7.13
N LEU A 490 15.51 2.31 6.15
CA LEU A 490 16.08 2.85 4.92
C LEU A 490 15.06 3.65 4.11
N ALA A 491 13.80 3.22 4.04
CA ALA A 491 12.75 3.95 3.34
C ALA A 491 12.44 5.31 4.01
N ILE A 492 12.41 5.38 5.34
CA ILE A 492 12.22 6.65 6.05
C ILE A 492 13.41 7.58 5.87
N GLU A 493 14.62 7.03 6.00
CA GLU A 493 15.88 7.76 5.73
C GLU A 493 15.91 8.30 4.30
N ALA A 494 15.42 7.53 3.33
CA ALA A 494 15.34 7.93 1.93
C ALA A 494 14.43 9.13 1.69
N GLY A 495 13.36 9.28 2.48
CA GLY A 495 12.40 10.39 2.33
C GLY A 495 10.93 9.96 2.24
N SER A 496 10.63 8.67 2.36
CA SER A 496 9.25 8.16 2.34
C SER A 496 8.47 8.57 3.60
N ASP A 497 7.21 8.95 3.42
CA ASP A 497 6.31 9.34 4.50
C ASP A 497 5.40 8.18 4.96
N LEU A 498 5.06 7.26 4.04
CA LEU A 498 4.16 6.13 4.29
C LEU A 498 4.76 4.81 3.77
N LEU A 499 4.84 3.80 4.63
CA LEU A 499 5.47 2.52 4.32
C LEU A 499 4.43 1.42 4.11
N MET A 500 4.41 0.84 2.90
CA MET A 500 3.53 -0.27 2.58
C MET A 500 4.18 -1.62 2.90
N GLY A 501 3.44 -2.54 3.54
CA GLY A 501 3.81 -3.96 3.50
C GLY A 501 3.45 -4.81 4.72
N ALA A 502 3.41 -4.26 5.93
CA ALA A 502 3.15 -5.08 7.12
C ALA A 502 1.77 -5.76 7.05
N SER A 503 1.74 -7.10 7.08
CA SER A 503 0.51 -7.91 6.98
C SER A 503 0.08 -8.59 8.28
N SER A 504 0.85 -8.41 9.35
CA SER A 504 0.57 -8.94 10.68
C SER A 504 1.11 -8.00 11.78
N PRO A 505 0.60 -8.08 13.02
CA PRO A 505 1.13 -7.30 14.14
C PRO A 505 2.63 -7.53 14.38
N THR A 506 3.12 -8.75 14.17
CA THR A 506 4.54 -9.09 14.33
C THR A 506 5.40 -8.41 13.27
N ALA A 507 5.00 -8.47 12.00
CA ALA A 507 5.72 -7.79 10.92
C ALA A 507 5.71 -6.26 11.11
N LEU A 508 4.58 -5.71 11.54
CA LEU A 508 4.44 -4.29 11.88
C LEU A 508 5.40 -3.88 13.00
N GLN A 509 5.49 -4.68 14.07
CA GLN A 509 6.41 -4.45 15.19
C GLN A 509 7.87 -4.46 14.72
N GLN A 510 8.26 -5.43 13.87
CA GLN A 510 9.62 -5.50 13.32
C GLN A 510 10.00 -4.25 12.50
N MET A 511 9.07 -3.73 11.69
CA MET A 511 9.28 -2.49 10.94
C MET A 511 9.46 -1.29 11.88
N ILE A 512 8.60 -1.15 12.89
CA ILE A 512 8.66 -0.06 13.88
C ILE A 512 9.95 -0.12 14.69
N ASP A 513 10.37 -1.31 15.15
CA ASP A 513 11.59 -1.48 15.93
C ASP A 513 12.83 -1.12 15.11
N GLY A 514 12.88 -1.51 13.83
CA GLY A 514 13.98 -1.09 12.94
C GLY A 514 14.08 0.43 12.80
N ILE A 515 12.95 1.13 12.73
CA ILE A 515 12.94 2.61 12.70
C ILE A 515 13.39 3.18 14.04
N LYS A 516 12.93 2.63 15.17
CA LYS A 516 13.36 3.07 16.51
C LYS A 516 14.87 2.88 16.71
N ASP A 517 15.42 1.76 16.26
CA ASP A 517 16.85 1.49 16.32
C ASP A 517 17.64 2.52 15.50
N ALA A 518 17.18 2.86 14.29
CA ALA A 518 17.80 3.89 13.47
C ALA A 518 17.69 5.31 14.09
N ILE A 519 16.61 5.62 14.80
CA ILE A 519 16.48 6.86 15.57
C ILE A 519 17.45 6.87 16.76
N ASN A 520 17.53 5.78 17.51
CA ASN A 520 18.45 5.64 18.65
C ASN A 520 19.92 5.73 18.22
N ALA A 521 20.25 5.22 17.03
CA ALA A 521 21.56 5.34 16.42
C ALA A 521 21.87 6.75 15.89
N GLY A 522 20.87 7.64 15.81
CA GLY A 522 21.01 9.00 15.27
C GLY A 522 21.01 9.08 13.74
N THR A 523 20.72 7.97 13.04
CA THR A 523 20.58 7.93 11.58
C THR A 523 19.32 8.67 11.12
N ILE A 524 18.22 8.51 11.86
CA ILE A 524 16.94 9.19 11.60
C ILE A 524 16.64 10.17 12.73
N SER A 525 16.35 11.42 12.40
CA SER A 525 15.95 12.41 13.40
C SER A 525 14.45 12.31 13.73
N GLN A 526 14.04 12.70 14.94
CA GLN A 526 12.61 12.81 15.27
C GLN A 526 11.91 13.89 14.42
N GLN A 527 12.63 14.95 14.04
CA GLN A 527 12.09 15.97 13.14
C GLN A 527 11.68 15.37 11.78
N ARG A 528 12.47 14.44 11.24
CA ARG A 528 12.15 13.74 9.99
C ARG A 528 10.83 12.98 10.09
N ILE A 529 10.56 12.36 11.25
CA ILE A 529 9.29 11.68 11.55
C ILE A 529 8.14 12.70 11.61
N ASP A 530 8.33 13.82 12.31
CA ASP A 530 7.31 14.87 12.41
C ASP A 530 6.94 15.45 11.05
N GLU A 531 7.91 15.65 10.16
CA GLU A 531 7.68 16.11 8.79
C GLU A 531 6.82 15.13 7.99
N SER A 532 7.08 13.82 8.08
CA SER A 532 6.23 12.79 7.44
C SER A 532 4.81 12.82 7.97
N VAL A 533 4.65 12.79 9.29
CA VAL A 533 3.33 12.76 9.94
C VAL A 533 2.53 14.01 9.58
N ARG A 534 3.17 15.17 9.41
CA ARG A 534 2.50 16.39 8.95
C ARG A 534 1.91 16.26 7.57
N ARG A 535 2.64 15.69 6.61
CA ARG A 535 2.12 15.46 5.25
C ARG A 535 0.95 14.50 5.27
N LEU A 536 1.02 13.46 6.10
CA LEU A 536 -0.06 12.49 6.27
C LEU A 536 -1.32 13.11 6.90
N LEU A 537 -1.16 13.88 7.97
CA LEU A 537 -2.28 14.57 8.61
C LEU A 537 -2.84 15.68 7.71
N GLN A 538 -2.00 16.35 6.91
CA GLN A 538 -2.44 17.30 5.90
C GLN A 538 -3.29 16.61 4.83
N MET A 539 -2.84 15.48 4.27
CA MET A 539 -3.61 14.71 3.31
C MET A 539 -4.96 14.25 3.89
N LYS A 540 -4.98 13.81 5.16
CA LYS A 540 -6.23 13.45 5.87
C LYS A 540 -7.14 14.66 6.09
N TYR A 541 -6.59 15.83 6.37
CA TYR A 541 -7.34 17.08 6.46
C TYR A 541 -7.96 17.46 5.11
N ASP A 542 -7.18 17.40 4.03
CA ASP A 542 -7.61 17.75 2.68
C ASP A 542 -8.72 16.79 2.16
N LEU A 543 -8.69 15.52 2.57
CA LEU A 543 -9.76 14.54 2.36
C LEU A 543 -11.00 14.77 3.25
N GLY A 544 -10.97 15.75 4.15
CA GLY A 544 -12.05 16.03 5.10
C GLY A 544 -12.17 15.01 6.25
N LEU A 545 -11.19 14.13 6.44
CA LEU A 545 -11.18 13.13 7.51
C LEU A 545 -10.84 13.75 8.88
N LEU A 546 -10.11 14.87 8.88
CA LEU A 546 -9.74 15.62 10.08
C LEU A 546 -10.41 17.00 10.09
N PRO A 547 -11.74 17.10 10.31
CA PRO A 547 -12.40 18.38 10.33
C PRO A 547 -11.86 19.27 11.45
N LEU A 548 -11.76 20.58 11.19
CA LEU A 548 -11.44 21.53 12.25
C LEU A 548 -12.50 21.44 13.36
N PRO A 549 -12.09 21.52 14.64
CA PRO A 549 -13.01 21.70 15.75
C PRO A 549 -14.01 22.82 15.47
N ARG A 550 -15.30 22.49 15.43
CA ARG A 550 -16.35 23.51 15.43
C ARG A 550 -16.40 24.14 16.82
N GLN A 551 -16.48 25.47 16.87
CA GLN A 551 -16.67 26.23 18.11
C GLN A 551 -18.03 25.93 18.73
#